data_AF-A0A379WHC3-F1
#
_entry.id   AF-A0A379WHC3-F1
#
_cell.length_a   1.000
_cell.length_b   1.000
_cell.length_c   1.000
_cell.angle_alpha   90.00
_cell.angle_beta   90.00
_cell.angle_gamma   90.00
#
_symmetry.space_group_name_H-M   'P 1'
#
loop_
_entity.id
_entity.type
_entity.pdbx_description
1 polymer ?
#
loop_
_entity_poly.entity_id
_entity_poly.type
_entity_poly.pdbx_seq_one_letter_code
_entity_poly.pdbx_strand_id
1 'polypeptide(L)'
;MINTYDNTVLYVDYIVDKAINLLKSHQDKFTTSLVYLSDHGESLGENGVYLHGLPYSIAPDTQKHVPMLIWLSKDYQQRYQVDQACLQKRASTLDYSQDNLFSTMLGLTGVQTTYYQAADDILQPCRRLSE
;
A
#
# COMPACT_ATOMS: atom_id res chain seq x y z
N MET A 1 -10.85 -8.67 -23.27
CA MET A 1 -9.69 -8.22 -22.48
C MET A 1 -10.01 -8.00 -21.02
N ILE A 2 -11.09 -7.30 -20.68
CA ILE A 2 -11.48 -7.04 -19.28
C ILE A 2 -11.53 -8.34 -18.46
N ASN A 3 -12.28 -9.37 -18.88
CA ASN A 3 -12.32 -10.66 -18.18
C ASN A 3 -10.93 -11.31 -17.97
N THR A 4 -10.01 -11.13 -18.93
CA THR A 4 -8.65 -11.68 -18.84
C THR A 4 -7.82 -10.90 -17.84
N TYR A 5 -7.96 -9.58 -17.81
CA TYR A 5 -7.33 -8.69 -16.82
C TYR A 5 -7.89 -8.94 -15.41
N ASP A 6 -9.20 -9.12 -15.26
CA ASP A 6 -9.82 -9.45 -13.96
C ASP A 6 -9.27 -10.76 -13.38
N ASN A 7 -8.98 -11.75 -14.24
CA ASN A 7 -8.30 -12.98 -13.80
C ASN A 7 -6.89 -12.73 -13.26
N THR A 8 -6.16 -11.72 -13.76
CA THR A 8 -4.86 -11.36 -13.19
C THR A 8 -5.02 -10.68 -11.84
N VAL A 9 -6.07 -9.89 -11.63
CA VAL A 9 -6.41 -9.32 -10.31
C VAL A 9 -6.73 -10.42 -9.30
N LEU A 10 -7.49 -11.45 -9.68
CA LEU A 10 -7.72 -12.63 -8.83
C LEU A 10 -6.41 -13.34 -8.47
N TYR A 11 -5.45 -13.38 -9.40
CA TYR A 11 -4.13 -13.97 -9.12
C TYR A 11 -3.27 -13.09 -8.20
N VAL A 12 -3.36 -11.76 -8.31
CA VAL A 12 -2.74 -10.82 -7.35
C VAL A 12 -3.31 -11.02 -5.95
N ASP A 13 -4.64 -11.11 -5.81
CA ASP A 13 -5.31 -11.41 -4.54
C ASP A 13 -4.77 -12.70 -3.92
N TYR A 14 -4.67 -13.77 -4.71
CA TYR A 14 -4.10 -15.04 -4.28
C TYR A 14 -2.64 -14.93 -3.80
N ILE A 15 -1.79 -14.17 -4.50
CA ILE A 15 -0.39 -13.96 -4.09
C ILE A 15 -0.33 -13.17 -2.79
N VAL A 16 -1.10 -12.09 -2.68
CA VAL A 16 -1.13 -11.24 -1.49
C VAL A 16 -1.65 -12.01 -0.27
N ASP A 17 -2.71 -12.81 -0.42
CA ASP A 17 -3.20 -13.69 0.65
C ASP A 17 -2.12 -14.70 1.08
N LYS A 18 -1.44 -15.34 0.12
CA LYS A 18 -0.33 -16.25 0.42
C LYS A 18 0.80 -15.58 1.18
N ALA A 19 1.19 -14.37 0.77
CA ALA A 19 2.22 -13.62 1.45
C ALA A 19 1.81 -13.26 2.89
N ILE A 20 0.56 -12.81 3.09
CA ILE A 20 0.02 -12.53 4.43
C ILE A 20 -0.01 -13.81 5.28
N ASN A 21 -0.44 -14.94 4.73
CA ASN A 21 -0.50 -16.21 5.48
C ASN A 21 0.89 -16.74 5.84
N LEU A 22 1.88 -16.55 4.97
CA LEU A 22 3.29 -16.79 5.31
C LEU A 22 3.76 -15.89 6.46
N LEU A 23 3.46 -14.59 6.40
CA LEU A 23 3.83 -13.66 7.47
C LEU A 23 3.13 -13.97 8.80
N LYS A 24 1.88 -14.48 8.76
CA LYS A 24 1.15 -14.96 9.94
C LYS A 24 1.82 -16.20 10.56
N SER A 25 2.32 -17.15 9.76
CA SER A 25 2.96 -18.37 10.29
C SER A 25 4.29 -18.12 11.01
N HIS A 26 4.81 -16.89 10.96
CA HIS A 26 6.06 -16.47 11.58
C HIS A 26 5.87 -15.41 12.70
N GLN A 27 4.62 -15.16 13.12
CA GLN A 27 4.30 -14.17 14.17
C GLN A 27 4.75 -14.56 15.58
N ASP A 28 5.16 -15.81 15.79
CA ASP A 28 5.78 -16.28 17.03
C ASP A 28 7.20 -15.73 17.23
N LYS A 29 7.86 -15.31 16.13
CA LYS A 29 9.27 -14.87 16.13
C LYS A 29 9.45 -13.45 15.63
N PHE A 30 8.58 -12.96 14.76
CA PHE A 30 8.75 -11.68 14.08
C PHE A 30 7.49 -10.82 14.19
N THR A 31 7.72 -9.52 14.41
CA THR A 31 6.70 -8.50 14.19
C THR A 31 6.54 -8.27 12.69
N THR A 32 5.46 -8.78 12.09
CA THR A 32 5.29 -8.80 10.63
C THR A 32 4.34 -7.72 10.11
N SER A 33 4.62 -7.27 8.89
CA SER A 33 3.77 -6.37 8.10
C SER A 33 3.97 -6.66 6.60
N LEU A 34 3.03 -6.21 5.77
CA LEU A 34 3.09 -6.31 4.31
C LEU A 34 2.64 -4.98 3.70
N VAL A 35 3.36 -4.52 2.69
CA VAL A 35 2.95 -3.43 1.80
C VAL A 35 2.89 -3.97 0.38
N TYR A 36 1.73 -3.83 -0.26
CA TYR A 36 1.53 -4.05 -1.69
C TYR A 36 1.19 -2.71 -2.34
N LEU A 37 1.79 -2.43 -3.49
CA LEU A 37 1.55 -1.21 -4.25
C LEU A 37 1.85 -1.53 -5.72
N SER A 38 0.90 -1.24 -6.62
CA SER A 38 1.18 -1.30 -8.06
C SER A 38 2.09 -0.14 -8.46
N ASP A 39 2.96 -0.39 -9.43
CA ASP A 39 3.82 0.63 -10.04
C ASP A 39 3.03 1.59 -10.94
N HIS A 40 2.07 1.06 -11.70
CA HIS A 40 1.10 1.82 -12.49
C HIS A 40 -0.18 0.99 -12.74
N GLY A 41 -1.15 1.60 -13.42
CA GLY A 41 -2.37 0.94 -13.91
C GLY A 41 -2.27 0.53 -15.39
N GLU A 42 -3.39 0.22 -16.02
CA GLU A 42 -3.47 -0.32 -17.39
C GLU A 42 -4.69 0.24 -18.13
N SER A 43 -4.54 0.64 -19.39
CA SER A 43 -5.67 0.91 -20.29
C SER A 43 -6.10 -0.35 -21.04
N LEU A 44 -7.40 -0.60 -21.10
CA LEU A 44 -8.00 -1.83 -21.63
C LEU A 44 -8.89 -1.55 -22.86
N GLY A 45 -8.63 -0.47 -23.59
CA GLY A 45 -9.31 -0.09 -24.83
C GLY A 45 -10.16 1.17 -24.70
N GLU A 46 -10.19 1.83 -23.54
CA GLU A 46 -10.91 3.08 -23.36
C GLU A 46 -10.39 4.13 -24.34
N ASN A 47 -11.29 4.75 -25.12
CA ASN A 47 -10.94 5.73 -26.15
C ASN A 47 -9.88 5.23 -27.16
N GLY A 48 -9.81 3.91 -27.39
CA GLY A 48 -8.82 3.30 -28.29
C GLY A 48 -7.40 3.22 -27.70
N VAL A 49 -7.22 3.53 -26.41
CA VAL A 49 -5.95 3.41 -25.71
C VAL A 49 -5.82 2.02 -25.08
N TYR A 50 -4.67 1.39 -25.28
CA TYR A 50 -4.34 0.08 -24.74
C TYR A 50 -2.99 0.16 -24.02
N LEU A 51 -2.75 -0.78 -23.12
CA LEU A 51 -1.51 -0.89 -22.36
C LEU A 51 -1.27 0.31 -21.43
N HIS A 52 -0.01 0.57 -21.12
CA HIS A 52 0.47 1.65 -20.29
C HIS A 52 1.65 2.37 -20.97
N GLY A 53 2.16 3.42 -20.31
CA GLY A 53 3.36 4.15 -20.75
C GLY A 53 3.07 5.43 -21.51
N LEU A 54 1.84 5.95 -21.43
CA LEU A 54 1.56 7.30 -21.91
C LEU A 54 2.32 8.33 -21.06
N PRO A 55 2.80 9.44 -21.66
CA PRO A 55 3.36 10.55 -20.90
C PRO A 55 2.39 11.00 -19.79
N TYR A 56 2.88 11.16 -18.56
CA TYR A 56 2.04 11.35 -17.37
C TYR A 56 1.03 12.50 -17.53
N SER A 57 1.41 13.59 -18.21
CA SER A 57 0.55 14.76 -18.46
C SER A 57 -0.70 14.47 -19.31
N ILE A 58 -0.71 13.37 -20.06
CA ILE A 58 -1.84 12.95 -20.90
C ILE A 58 -2.34 11.53 -20.57
N ALA A 59 -1.71 10.86 -19.60
CA ALA A 59 -2.10 9.50 -19.22
C ALA A 59 -3.49 9.52 -18.55
N PRO A 60 -4.38 8.59 -18.92
CA PRO A 60 -5.69 8.48 -18.29
C PRO A 60 -5.57 7.96 -16.85
N ASP A 61 -6.62 8.15 -16.06
CA ASP A 61 -6.62 7.69 -14.66
C ASP A 61 -6.48 6.16 -14.56
N THR A 62 -6.90 5.41 -15.58
CA THR A 62 -6.68 3.95 -15.65
C THR A 62 -5.20 3.56 -15.59
N GLN A 63 -4.27 4.44 -15.99
CA GLN A 63 -2.81 4.20 -15.87
C GLN A 63 -2.19 4.79 -14.59
N LYS A 64 -2.89 5.68 -13.87
CA LYS A 64 -2.32 6.44 -12.73
C LYS A 64 -2.93 6.04 -11.38
N HIS A 65 -4.20 5.66 -11.34
CA HIS A 65 -4.89 5.25 -10.13
C HIS A 65 -4.59 3.78 -9.87
N VAL A 66 -3.82 3.50 -8.81
CA VAL A 66 -3.30 2.18 -8.50
C VAL A 66 -3.76 1.66 -7.13
N PRO A 67 -3.87 0.33 -6.96
CA PRO A 67 -4.12 -0.25 -5.65
C PRO A 67 -2.88 -0.16 -4.75
N MET A 68 -3.12 0.16 -3.48
CA MET A 68 -2.17 0.03 -2.39
C MET A 68 -2.84 -0.71 -1.22
N LEU A 69 -2.12 -1.62 -0.57
CA LEU A 69 -2.57 -2.32 0.61
C LEU A 69 -1.45 -2.36 1.66
N ILE A 70 -1.79 -1.98 2.89
CA ILE A 70 -0.94 -2.17 4.06
C ILE A 70 -1.64 -3.15 4.99
N TRP A 71 -0.97 -4.27 5.27
CA TRP A 71 -1.40 -5.21 6.30
C TRP A 71 -0.40 -5.18 7.46
N LEU A 72 -0.92 -5.03 8.68
CA LEU A 72 -0.15 -5.00 9.92
C LEU A 72 -0.58 -6.16 10.80
N SER A 73 0.36 -6.97 11.29
CA SER A 73 0.07 -7.98 12.30
C SER A 73 -0.52 -7.35 13.57
N LYS A 74 -1.26 -8.12 14.38
CA LYS A 74 -1.76 -7.64 15.67
C LYS A 74 -0.64 -7.18 16.59
N ASP A 75 0.47 -7.93 16.62
CA ASP A 75 1.68 -7.55 17.36
C ASP A 75 2.25 -6.22 16.84
N TYR A 76 2.36 -6.03 15.51
CA TYR A 76 2.81 -4.76 14.94
C TYR A 76 1.93 -3.59 15.41
N GLN A 77 0.61 -3.73 15.31
CA GLN A 77 -0.33 -2.68 15.73
C GLN A 77 -0.18 -2.32 17.20
N GLN A 78 0.02 -3.32 18.08
CA GLN A 78 0.23 -3.11 19.52
C GLN A 78 1.59 -2.47 19.82
N ARG A 79 2.67 -3.04 19.27
CA ARG A 79 4.05 -2.62 19.51
C ARG A 79 4.32 -1.20 19.06
N TYR A 80 3.78 -0.82 17.90
CA TYR A 80 3.96 0.51 17.31
C TYR A 80 2.75 1.43 17.51
N GLN A 81 1.80 1.01 18.35
CA GLN A 81 0.61 1.78 18.76
C GLN A 81 -0.17 2.38 17.58
N VAL A 82 -0.33 1.59 16.50
CA VAL A 82 -1.08 2.02 15.31
C VAL A 82 -2.57 1.83 15.57
N ASP A 83 -3.33 2.92 15.50
CA ASP A 83 -4.78 2.91 15.60
C ASP A 83 -5.40 2.47 14.27
N GLN A 84 -5.87 1.23 14.23
CA GLN A 84 -6.46 0.61 13.05
C GLN A 84 -7.72 1.35 12.56
N ALA A 85 -8.53 1.90 13.47
CA ALA A 85 -9.75 2.62 13.11
C ALA A 85 -9.41 3.98 12.47
N CYS A 86 -8.40 4.68 13.00
CA CYS A 86 -7.83 5.87 12.36
C CYS A 86 -7.33 5.54 10.95
N LEU A 87 -6.55 4.46 10.80
CA LEU A 87 -5.96 4.09 9.51
C LEU A 87 -7.03 3.77 8.47
N GLN A 88 -8.04 2.99 8.84
CA GLN A 88 -9.17 2.66 7.95
C GLN A 88 -9.97 3.91 7.55
N LYS A 89 -10.22 4.82 8.49
CA LYS A 89 -10.92 6.09 8.18
C LYS A 89 -10.11 6.93 7.21
N ARG A 90 -8.80 7.08 7.44
CA ARG A 90 -7.95 7.87 6.55
C ARG A 90 -7.83 7.24 5.17
N ALA A 91 -7.72 5.92 5.09
CA ALA A 91 -7.67 5.19 3.81
C ALA A 91 -8.95 5.36 2.98
N SER A 92 -10.11 5.59 3.60
CA SER A 92 -11.38 5.79 2.88
C SER A 92 -11.70 7.26 2.56
N THR A 93 -10.96 8.22 3.13
CA THR A 93 -11.29 9.66 3.00
C THR A 93 -10.18 10.53 2.43
N LEU A 94 -8.95 10.03 2.33
CA LEU A 94 -7.79 10.79 1.87
C LEU A 94 -7.18 10.16 0.63
N ASP A 95 -6.58 11.00 -0.19
CA ASP A 95 -5.81 10.59 -1.35
C ASP A 95 -4.33 10.41 -0.98
N TYR A 96 -3.69 9.42 -1.60
CA TYR A 96 -2.27 9.11 -1.43
C TYR A 96 -1.63 8.87 -2.80
N SER A 97 -0.30 9.05 -2.86
CA SER A 97 0.51 8.74 -4.04
C SER A 97 1.68 7.84 -3.67
N GLN A 98 2.47 7.46 -4.68
CA GLN A 98 3.71 6.72 -4.44
C GLN A 98 4.76 7.56 -3.67
N ASP A 99 4.60 8.88 -3.59
CA ASP A 99 5.47 9.77 -2.80
C ASP A 99 5.44 9.40 -1.31
N ASN A 100 4.31 8.86 -0.84
CA ASN A 100 4.14 8.41 0.53
C ASN A 100 4.93 7.12 0.86
N LEU A 101 5.33 6.34 -0.15
CA LEU A 101 5.94 5.02 0.07
C LEU A 101 7.25 5.12 0.86
N PHE A 102 8.10 6.08 0.52
CA PHE A 102 9.45 6.18 1.09
C PHE A 102 9.41 6.39 2.61
N SER A 103 8.75 7.45 3.07
CA SER A 103 8.64 7.75 4.50
C SER A 103 7.81 6.70 5.24
N THR A 104 6.77 6.14 4.60
CA THR A 104 6.00 5.03 5.20
C THR A 104 6.86 3.79 5.43
N MET A 105 7.75 3.42 4.51
CA MET A 105 8.67 2.27 4.68
C MET A 105 9.72 2.52 5.75
N LEU A 106 10.27 3.74 5.85
CA LEU A 106 11.16 4.13 6.94
C LEU A 106 10.45 4.06 8.29
N GLY A 107 9.23 4.59 8.37
CA GLY A 107 8.39 4.53 9.56
C GLY A 107 8.02 3.09 9.94
N LEU A 108 7.73 2.22 8.96
CA LEU A 108 7.41 0.81 9.16
C LEU A 108 8.58 -0.01 9.74
N THR A 109 9.80 0.32 9.31
CA THR A 109 11.02 -0.40 9.69
C THR A 109 11.75 0.23 10.89
N GLY A 110 11.29 1.40 11.35
CA GLY A 110 11.88 2.10 12.49
C GLY A 110 13.24 2.75 12.18
N VAL A 111 13.55 2.99 10.90
CA VAL A 111 14.82 3.60 10.48
C VAL A 111 14.86 5.06 10.91
N GLN A 112 15.92 5.44 11.64
CA GLN A 112 16.18 6.83 12.01
C GLN A 112 17.09 7.47 10.99
N THR A 113 16.59 8.50 10.30
CA THR A 113 17.34 9.23 9.28
C THR A 113 16.78 10.62 9.08
N THR A 114 17.63 11.56 8.65
CA THR A 114 17.22 12.94 8.32
C THR A 114 16.35 13.01 7.06
N TYR A 115 16.29 11.93 6.26
CA TYR A 115 15.43 11.85 5.07
C TYR A 115 13.98 11.47 5.38
N TYR A 116 13.67 11.05 6.61
CA TYR A 116 12.30 10.73 6.99
C TYR A 116 11.44 11.99 7.06
N GLN A 117 10.32 12.00 6.32
CA GLN A 117 9.34 13.07 6.35
C GLN A 117 8.04 12.56 6.96
N ALA A 118 7.74 12.97 8.18
CA ALA A 118 6.55 12.53 8.92
C ALA A 118 5.23 12.82 8.19
N ALA A 119 5.18 13.89 7.39
CA ALA A 119 4.00 14.24 6.60
C ALA A 119 3.70 13.22 5.48
N ASP A 120 4.71 12.50 5.01
CA ASP A 120 4.58 11.51 3.93
C ASP A 120 4.37 10.08 4.46
N ASP A 121 4.53 9.84 5.76
CA ASP A 121 4.30 8.54 6.39
C ASP A 121 2.80 8.34 6.68
N ILE A 122 2.19 7.41 5.95
CA ILE A 122 0.75 7.08 6.04
C ILE A 122 0.36 6.65 7.46
N LEU A 123 1.26 5.97 8.18
CA LEU A 123 0.98 5.45 9.52
C LEU A 123 1.16 6.50 10.60
N GLN A 124 1.99 7.52 10.38
CA GLN A 124 2.38 8.48 11.41
C GLN A 124 1.19 9.16 12.09
N PRO A 125 0.16 9.68 11.37
CA PRO A 125 -0.96 10.36 12.01
C PRO A 125 -1.85 9.43 12.85
N CYS A 126 -1.73 8.11 12.66
CA CYS A 126 -2.48 7.09 13.39
C CYS A 126 -1.64 6.35 14.43
N ARG A 127 -0.38 6.74 14.64
CA ARG A 127 0.40 6.27 15.79
C ARG A 127 0.06 7.12 17.00
N ARG A 128 -0.24 6.48 18.12
CA ARG A 128 -0.34 7.20 19.40
C ARG A 128 1.07 7.63 19.79
N LEU A 129 1.20 8.88 20.24
CA LEU A 129 2.45 9.32 20.86
C LEU A 129 2.64 8.47 22.11
N SER A 130 3.78 7.79 22.19
CA SER A 130 4.25 7.23 23.46
C SER A 130 4.52 8.41 24.39
N GLU A 131 3.86 8.43 25.54
CA GLU A 131 4.22 9.31 26.67
C GLU A 131 5.66 9.08 27.12
#